data_AF-A0A960XI88-F1
#
_entry.id   AF-A0A960XI88-F1
#
_cell.length_a   1.000
_cell.length_b   1.000
_cell.length_c   1.000
_cell.angle_alpha   90.00
_cell.angle_beta   90.00
_cell.angle_gamma   90.00
#
_symmetry.space_group_name_H-M   'P 1'
#
loop_
_entity.id
_entity.type
_entity.pdbx_description
1 polymer ?
#
loop_
_entity_poly.entity_id
_entity_poly.type
_entity_poly.pdbx_seq_one_letter_code
_entity_poly.pdbx_strand_id
1 'polypeptide(L)' 'MTTETPTETYIKNPVLRGFNPDPSILRVGDDYYLATSTF' A
#
# COMPACT_ATOMS: atom_id res chain seq x y z
N MET A 1 -34.51 -1.62 -13.19
CA MET A 1 -33.58 -1.99 -12.11
C MET A 1 -32.23 -2.30 -12.75
N THR A 2 -31.40 -1.29 -12.92
CA THR A 2 -30.04 -1.42 -13.46
C THR A 2 -29.13 -1.73 -12.28
N THR A 3 -28.48 -2.89 -12.27
CA THR A 3 -27.52 -3.28 -11.23
C THR A 3 -26.19 -2.61 -11.52
N GLU A 4 -25.82 -1.58 -10.77
CA GLU A 4 -24.45 -1.07 -10.73
C GLU A 4 -23.60 -2.10 -9.98
N THR A 5 -22.70 -2.79 -10.69
CA THR A 5 -21.74 -3.69 -10.05
C THR A 5 -20.71 -2.84 -9.30
N PRO A 6 -20.56 -2.98 -7.97
CA PRO A 6 -19.51 -2.27 -7.24
C PRO A 6 -18.16 -2.68 -7.82
N THR A 7 -17.38 -1.72 -8.30
CA THR A 7 -16.00 -1.98 -8.70
C THR A 7 -15.17 -2.09 -7.43
N GLU A 8 -15.08 -3.31 -6.87
CA GLU A 8 -14.22 -3.57 -5.72
C GLU A 8 -12.77 -3.33 -6.14
N THR A 9 -12.14 -2.34 -5.49
CA THR A 9 -10.73 -2.04 -5.71
C THR A 9 -9.92 -2.94 -4.78
N TYR A 10 -9.30 -3.98 -5.34
CA TYR A 10 -8.43 -4.88 -4.58
C TYR A 10 -6.98 -4.39 -4.62
N ILE A 11 -6.33 -4.37 -3.45
CA ILE A 11 -4.88 -4.14 -3.38
C ILE A 11 -4.15 -5.43 -3.73
N LYS A 12 -3.31 -5.38 -4.77
CA LYS A 12 -2.49 -6.52 -5.19
C LYS A 12 -1.14 -6.48 -4.51
N ASN A 13 -0.87 -7.50 -3.71
CA ASN A 13 0.47 -7.73 -3.15
C ASN A 13 1.44 -8.34 -4.20
N PRO A 14 2.75 -8.06 -4.08
CA PRO A 14 3.38 -7.14 -3.13
C PRO A 14 3.21 -5.67 -3.55
N VAL A 15 2.93 -4.80 -2.57
CA VAL A 15 2.76 -3.35 -2.77
C VAL A 15 4.06 -2.65 -3.18
N LEU A 16 5.20 -3.14 -2.68
CA LEU A 16 6.54 -2.71 -3.06
C LEU A 16 7.39 -3.95 -3.36
N ARG A 17 7.89 -4.05 -4.59
CA ARG A 17 8.76 -5.16 -5.02
C ARG A 17 10.21 -4.92 -4.57
N GLY A 18 10.99 -6.00 -4.51
CA GLY A 18 12.41 -5.96 -4.12
C GLY A 18 12.64 -6.34 -2.66
N PHE A 19 13.86 -6.11 -2.18
CA PHE A 19 14.27 -6.41 -0.80
C PHE A 19 14.21 -5.14 0.05
N ASN A 20 13.11 -4.97 0.78
CA ASN A 20 12.88 -3.84 1.69
C ASN A 20 12.57 -4.39 3.09
N PRO A 21 13.58 -4.85 3.84
CA PRO A 21 13.38 -5.46 5.15
C PRO A 21 12.95 -4.43 6.21
N ASP A 22 12.23 -4.92 7.21
CA ASP A 22 11.79 -4.16 8.38
C ASP A 22 11.07 -2.83 8.07
N PRO A 23 9.96 -2.86 7.30
CA PRO A 23 9.24 -1.64 6.97
C PRO A 23 8.64 -0.98 8.22
N SER A 24 8.97 0.30 8.42
CA SER A 24 8.31 1.19 9.38
C SER A 24 7.51 2.25 8.60
N ILE A 25 6.23 2.42 8.89
CA ILE A 25 5.31 3.29 8.13
C ILE A 25 4.61 4.31 9.04
N LEU A 26 4.44 5.55 8.55
CA LEU A 26 3.63 6.59 9.19
C LEU A 26 2.92 7.46 8.16
N ARG A 27 1.90 8.21 8.61
CA ARG A 27 1.14 9.16 7.80
C ARG A 27 1.30 10.58 8.36
N VAL A 28 1.52 11.57 7.48
CA VAL A 28 1.52 13.01 7.82
C VAL A 28 0.63 13.74 6.82
N GLY A 29 -0.49 14.29 7.29
CA GLY A 29 -1.47 14.89 6.38
C GLY A 29 -2.03 13.85 5.41
N ASP A 30 -1.84 14.07 4.11
CA ASP A 30 -2.27 13.16 3.05
C ASP A 30 -1.15 12.25 2.52
N ASP A 31 0.07 12.38 3.08
CA ASP A 31 1.25 11.64 2.65
C ASP A 31 1.54 10.43 3.56
N TYR A 32 2.08 9.37 2.96
CA TYR A 32 2.56 8.17 3.64
C TYR A 32 4.07 8.01 3.45
N TYR A 33 4.78 7.78 4.55
CA TYR A 33 6.23 7.59 4.59
C TYR A 33 6.55 6.16 4.98
N LEU A 34 7.42 5.51 4.21
CA LEU A 34 7.91 4.15 4.45
C LEU A 34 9.43 4.19 4.60
N ALA A 35 9.94 3.80 5.76
CA ALA A 35 11.36 3.59 6.02
C ALA A 35 11.66 2.09 6.07
N THR A 36 12.83 1.70 5.56
CA THR A 36 13.33 0.32 5.56
C THR A 36 14.73 0.32 6.17
N SER A 37 15.10 -0.76 6.87
CA SER A 37 16.46 -0.95 7.34
C SER A 37 17.35 -1.47 6.20
N THR A 38 18.64 -1.17 6.25
CA THR A 38 19.66 -1.78 5.40
C THR A 38 20.83 -2.18 6.29
N PHE A 39 21.52 -3.27 5.95
CA PHE A 39 22.79 -3.61 6.58
C PHE A 39 23.91 -2.70 6.07
#